data_AF-A0A1B7UVD8-F1
#
_entry.id   AF-A0A1B7UVD8-F1
#
_cell.length_a   1.000
_cell.length_b   1.000
_cell.length_c   1.000
_cell.angle_alpha   90.00
_cell.angle_beta   90.00
_cell.angle_gamma   90.00
#
_symmetry.space_group_name_H-M   'P 1'
#
loop_
_entity.id
_entity.type
_entity.pdbx_description
1 polymer ?
#
loop_
_entity_poly.entity_id
_entity_poly.type
_entity_poly.pdbx_seq_one_letter_code
_entity_poly.pdbx_strand_id
1 'polypeptide(L)'
;MAHPLYQKRIENDIKLLVSTSFEVESIKHRGLRGAFRESILGQVIRKYLPFGWDLGSGEIVDSVGNSSSEVDLLIYNKSAIPPVLFSESEGCYPIESCYYVFEIKTTSTAQEIQTTLEKFRSLRNLQSLNSKIKPITVYFAYNTDLTSQSEFERYTKYDKNFDNNPLIDVICIIGKGYWFNIKTPDSIGWHFFEAENNNFEVGLFLSGVVNTINPQQKFGYYVINNGYNRKIIYYKDFVRNFVITFENSEEFTAGHREYSNGNHEMAIDCFSKVILDQKKLASFLVKFGMETLDATGNVKYLSKAIELDNDLKHDYRLFERLGISYYNLAKANSEKFSKNIEESIINFQLALGLNPGNPNLSNYLANAKQLNQHEN
;
A
#
# COMPACT_ATOMS: atom_id res chain seq x y z
N MET A 1 -20.53 3.40 2.14
CA MET A 1 -20.33 4.23 3.35
C MET A 1 -20.01 3.31 4.50
N ALA A 2 -19.12 3.71 5.40
CA ALA A 2 -18.78 2.92 6.57
C ALA A 2 -19.96 2.87 7.56
N HIS A 3 -19.93 1.87 8.45
CA HIS A 3 -21.06 1.61 9.35
C HIS A 3 -20.97 2.52 10.59
N PRO A 4 -21.99 3.36 10.88
CA PRO A 4 -21.91 4.38 11.93
C PRO A 4 -21.55 3.85 13.33
N LEU A 5 -22.03 2.66 13.68
CA LEU A 5 -21.69 2.00 14.96
C LEU A 5 -20.19 1.71 15.10
N TYR A 6 -19.55 1.22 14.03
CA TYR A 6 -18.12 0.87 14.04
C TYR A 6 -17.27 2.14 14.07
N GLN A 7 -17.66 3.15 13.29
CA GLN A 7 -17.02 4.47 13.32
C GLN A 7 -17.05 5.09 14.71
N LYS A 8 -18.25 5.23 15.30
CA LYS A 8 -18.39 5.82 16.62
C LYS A 8 -17.63 5.02 17.69
N ARG A 9 -17.56 3.69 17.56
CA ARG A 9 -16.80 2.86 18.48
C ARG A 9 -15.30 3.16 18.40
N ILE A 10 -14.72 3.14 17.20
CA ILE A 10 -13.28 3.41 17.05
C ILE A 10 -12.92 4.84 17.44
N GLU A 11 -13.76 5.82 17.13
CA GLU A 11 -13.57 7.21 17.53
C GLU A 11 -13.50 7.36 19.05
N ASN A 12 -14.38 6.65 19.77
CA ASN A 12 -14.36 6.65 21.24
C ASN A 12 -13.11 5.98 21.80
N ASP A 13 -12.68 4.86 21.22
CA ASP A 13 -11.48 4.15 21.64
C ASP A 13 -10.20 4.99 21.36
N ILE A 14 -10.15 5.72 20.23
CA ILE A 14 -9.08 6.68 19.91
C ILE A 14 -9.11 7.87 20.88
N LYS A 15 -10.29 8.44 21.15
CA LYS A 15 -10.42 9.55 22.08
C LYS A 15 -9.90 9.18 23.47
N LEU A 16 -10.24 7.97 23.94
CA LEU A 16 -9.74 7.43 25.20
C LEU A 16 -8.21 7.26 25.18
N LEU A 17 -7.66 6.65 24.12
CA LEU A 17 -6.21 6.52 23.95
C LEU A 17 -5.50 7.86 24.11
N VAL A 18 -5.99 8.87 23.40
CA VAL A 18 -5.38 10.20 23.35
C VAL A 18 -5.53 10.90 24.71
N SER A 19 -6.73 10.95 25.29
CA SER A 19 -6.94 11.64 26.58
C SER A 19 -6.10 11.02 27.70
N THR A 20 -6.13 9.70 27.82
CA THR A 20 -5.44 8.99 28.91
C THR A 20 -3.92 9.04 28.71
N SER A 21 -3.43 9.14 27.47
CA SER A 21 -2.01 9.38 27.20
C SER A 21 -1.50 10.76 27.66
N PHE A 22 -2.37 11.77 27.73
CA PHE A 22 -2.02 13.10 28.23
C PHE A 22 -2.11 13.20 29.75
N GLU A 23 -3.03 12.47 30.38
CA GLU A 23 -3.20 12.44 31.85
C GLU A 23 -1.94 11.95 32.58
N VAL A 24 -1.19 11.04 31.96
CA VAL A 24 0.04 10.49 32.55
C VAL A 24 1.24 11.42 32.54
N GLU A 25 1.12 12.61 31.95
CA GLU A 25 2.14 13.66 32.12
C GLU A 25 2.31 14.10 33.58
N SER A 26 1.33 13.81 34.45
CA SER A 26 1.40 14.03 35.90
C SER A 26 2.28 13.03 36.66
N ILE A 27 2.56 11.85 36.10
CA ILE A 27 3.36 10.78 36.75
C ILE A 27 4.84 11.18 36.78
N LYS A 28 5.53 11.23 37.93
CA LYS A 28 6.93 11.71 37.97
C LYS A 28 7.96 10.81 37.24
N HIS A 29 7.76 9.49 37.28
CA HIS A 29 8.71 8.52 36.72
C HIS A 29 8.53 8.34 35.21
N ARG A 30 9.53 8.73 34.40
CA ARG A 30 9.43 8.70 32.93
C ARG A 30 9.20 7.29 32.37
N GLY A 31 9.88 6.27 32.90
CA GLY A 31 9.68 4.89 32.46
C GLY A 31 8.26 4.38 32.72
N LEU A 32 7.61 4.86 33.79
CA LEU A 32 6.23 4.48 34.10
C LEU A 32 5.24 5.13 33.12
N ARG A 33 5.55 6.34 32.62
CA ARG A 33 4.76 6.98 31.55
C ARG A 33 4.83 6.19 30.25
N GLY A 34 6.03 5.73 29.88
CA GLY A 34 6.26 4.90 28.70
C GLY A 34 5.44 3.61 28.74
N ALA A 35 5.67 2.80 29.77
CA ALA A 35 4.96 1.53 29.97
C ALA A 35 3.43 1.69 29.99
N PHE A 36 2.93 2.79 30.56
CA PHE A 36 1.50 3.08 30.55
C PHE A 36 0.96 3.39 29.15
N ARG A 37 1.69 4.17 28.35
CA ARG A 37 1.33 4.47 26.95
C ARG A 37 1.33 3.21 26.09
N GLU A 38 2.35 2.38 26.24
CA GLU A 38 2.45 1.07 25.58
C GLU A 38 1.25 0.19 25.92
N SER A 39 0.90 0.10 27.21
CA SER A 39 -0.26 -0.66 27.69
C SER A 39 -1.58 -0.18 27.09
N ILE A 40 -1.86 1.12 27.06
CA ILE A 40 -3.13 1.64 26.52
C ILE A 40 -3.22 1.42 25.01
N LEU A 41 -2.14 1.69 24.27
CA LEU A 41 -2.13 1.43 22.83
C LEU A 41 -2.39 -0.06 22.56
N GLY A 42 -1.73 -0.94 23.33
CA GLY A 42 -1.98 -2.37 23.28
C GLY A 42 -3.44 -2.74 23.57
N GLN A 43 -4.04 -2.19 24.62
CA GLN A 43 -5.46 -2.43 24.95
C GLN A 43 -6.40 -2.00 23.82
N VAL A 44 -6.11 -0.90 23.13
CA VAL A 44 -6.91 -0.45 21.97
C VAL A 44 -6.74 -1.39 20.79
N ILE A 45 -5.51 -1.76 20.43
CA ILE A 45 -5.23 -2.69 19.33
C ILE A 45 -5.91 -4.04 19.59
N ARG A 46 -5.79 -4.58 20.82
CA ARG A 46 -6.32 -5.90 21.22
C ARG A 46 -7.82 -6.03 20.98
N LYS A 47 -8.60 -4.96 21.15
CA LYS A 47 -10.07 -4.94 20.92
C LYS A 47 -10.45 -5.31 19.49
N TYR A 48 -9.56 -5.12 18.52
CA TYR A 48 -9.84 -5.33 17.09
C TYR A 48 -9.10 -6.52 16.50
N LEU A 49 -8.23 -7.18 17.26
CA LEU A 49 -7.51 -8.36 16.78
C LEU A 49 -8.48 -9.54 16.62
N PRO A 50 -8.42 -10.26 15.49
CA PRO A 50 -9.22 -11.46 15.31
C PRO A 50 -8.74 -12.59 16.23
N PHE A 51 -9.60 -13.58 16.43
CA PHE A 51 -9.25 -14.78 17.20
C PHE A 51 -7.95 -15.42 16.69
N GLY A 52 -7.12 -15.89 17.61
CA GLY A 52 -5.81 -16.49 17.32
C GLY A 52 -4.66 -15.50 17.26
N TRP A 53 -4.93 -14.19 17.32
CA TRP A 53 -3.91 -13.14 17.37
C TRP A 53 -3.88 -12.47 18.73
N ASP A 54 -2.69 -12.08 19.18
CA ASP A 54 -2.56 -11.40 20.47
C ASP A 54 -1.33 -10.51 20.55
N LEU A 55 -1.25 -9.77 21.65
CA LEU A 55 -0.18 -8.85 21.96
C LEU A 55 0.77 -9.40 23.01
N GLY A 56 2.04 -9.00 22.87
CA GLY A 56 3.11 -9.29 23.81
C GLY A 56 4.12 -8.15 23.88
N SER A 57 5.07 -8.27 24.80
CA SER A 57 6.29 -7.44 24.93
C SER A 57 7.47 -8.33 25.32
N GLY A 58 8.70 -7.82 25.16
CA GLY A 58 9.92 -8.56 25.52
C GLY A 58 10.87 -8.74 24.35
N GLU A 59 11.40 -9.93 24.12
CA GLU A 59 12.39 -10.19 23.06
C GLU A 59 11.84 -11.07 21.95
N ILE A 60 12.31 -10.85 20.73
CA ILE A 60 12.08 -11.75 19.59
C ILE A 60 13.34 -12.58 19.38
N VAL A 61 13.18 -13.89 19.25
CA VAL A 61 14.28 -14.85 19.14
C VAL A 61 14.17 -15.66 17.85
N ASP A 62 15.31 -16.12 17.35
CA ASP A 62 15.36 -17.08 16.23
C ASP A 62 15.78 -18.49 16.68
N SER A 63 15.68 -19.44 15.75
CA SER A 63 16.00 -20.85 16.00
C SER A 63 17.49 -21.15 16.15
N VAL A 64 18.37 -20.18 15.89
CA VAL A 64 19.83 -20.35 15.96
C VAL A 64 20.46 -19.61 17.15
N GLY A 65 19.62 -19.05 18.04
CA GLY A 65 20.04 -18.48 19.32
C GLY A 65 20.32 -16.98 19.31
N ASN A 66 19.91 -16.24 18.28
CA ASN A 66 19.97 -14.78 18.30
C ASN A 66 18.69 -14.18 18.93
N SER A 67 18.84 -12.99 19.52
CA SER A 67 17.74 -12.18 20.07
C SER A 67 17.72 -10.77 19.46
N SER A 68 16.54 -10.18 19.35
CA SER A 68 16.37 -8.75 19.11
C SER A 68 16.70 -7.93 20.36
N SER A 69 16.72 -6.61 20.24
CA SER A 69 16.51 -5.74 21.40
C SER A 69 15.10 -5.95 21.97
N GLU A 70 14.89 -5.51 23.22
CA GLU A 70 13.54 -5.45 23.81
C GLU A 70 12.59 -4.62 22.94
N VAL A 71 11.41 -5.17 22.70
CA VAL A 71 10.33 -4.57 21.91
C VAL A 71 9.19 -4.15 22.82
N ASP A 72 8.72 -2.92 22.63
CA ASP A 72 7.70 -2.30 23.48
C ASP A 72 6.35 -3.03 23.36
N LEU A 73 6.00 -3.42 22.13
CA LEU A 73 4.79 -4.17 21.82
C LEU A 73 5.01 -5.00 20.54
N LEU A 74 4.38 -6.17 20.45
CA LEU A 74 4.32 -6.97 19.24
C LEU A 74 2.93 -7.60 19.07
N ILE A 75 2.53 -7.88 17.82
CA ILE A 75 1.40 -8.75 17.50
C ILE A 75 1.94 -10.09 17.03
N TYR A 76 1.47 -11.18 17.63
CA TYR A 76 1.85 -12.54 17.27
C TYR A 76 0.63 -13.44 17.03
N ASN A 77 0.84 -14.51 16.26
CA ASN A 77 -0.15 -15.55 16.02
C ASN A 77 -0.01 -16.65 17.09
N LYS A 78 -0.98 -16.75 18.00
CA LYS A 78 -1.02 -17.79 19.05
C LYS A 78 -1.08 -19.20 18.50
N SER A 79 -1.56 -19.37 17.27
CA SER A 79 -1.72 -20.67 16.62
C SER A 79 -0.45 -21.10 15.86
N ALA A 80 0.58 -20.26 15.79
CA ALA A 80 1.83 -20.56 15.08
C ALA A 80 2.82 -21.31 15.98
N ILE A 81 3.63 -20.59 16.75
CA ILE A 81 4.59 -21.16 17.71
C ILE A 81 4.38 -20.45 19.05
N PRO A 82 4.23 -21.19 20.17
CA PRO A 82 4.00 -20.58 21.47
C PRO A 82 5.24 -19.82 21.96
N PRO A 83 5.06 -18.62 22.55
CA PRO A 83 6.15 -17.90 23.21
C PRO A 83 6.53 -18.55 24.55
N VAL A 84 7.74 -18.24 25.01
CA VAL A 84 8.16 -18.51 26.39
C VAL A 84 7.83 -17.29 27.22
N LEU A 85 6.80 -17.36 28.06
CA LEU A 85 6.31 -16.23 28.84
C LEU A 85 6.87 -16.24 30.27
N PHE A 86 7.28 -15.06 30.74
CA PHE A 86 7.69 -14.80 32.12
C PHE A 86 6.57 -14.13 32.94
N SER A 87 5.63 -13.48 32.25
CA SER A 87 4.41 -12.90 32.81
C SER A 87 3.21 -13.18 31.89
N GLU A 88 2.08 -12.47 32.06
CA GLU A 88 0.88 -12.70 31.22
C GLU A 88 1.13 -12.42 29.73
N SER A 89 1.98 -11.44 29.41
CA SER A 89 2.28 -11.03 28.03
C SER A 89 3.74 -10.69 27.76
N GLU A 90 4.59 -10.72 28.77
CA GLU A 90 6.02 -10.47 28.63
C GLU A 90 6.78 -11.79 28.47
N GLY A 91 7.68 -11.87 27.49
CA GLY A 91 8.43 -13.09 27.23
C GLY A 91 9.33 -13.04 26.01
N CYS A 92 9.75 -14.23 25.58
CA CYS A 92 10.52 -14.45 24.36
C CYS A 92 9.62 -15.04 23.28
N TYR A 93 9.60 -14.41 22.11
CA TYR A 93 8.72 -14.75 21.00
C TYR A 93 9.52 -15.26 19.80
N PRO A 94 9.24 -16.45 19.28
CA PRO A 94 9.84 -16.92 18.03
C PRO A 94 9.48 -16.00 16.87
N ILE A 95 10.47 -15.60 16.06
CA ILE A 95 10.26 -14.68 14.93
C ILE A 95 9.16 -15.13 13.96
N GLU A 96 8.99 -16.44 13.76
CA GLU A 96 7.96 -17.02 12.90
C GLU A 96 6.53 -16.78 13.42
N SER A 97 6.36 -16.50 14.71
CA SER A 97 5.06 -16.19 15.32
C SER A 97 4.73 -14.69 15.24
N CYS A 98 5.73 -13.84 15.09
CA CYS A 98 5.60 -12.38 15.13
C CYS A 98 5.16 -11.82 13.78
N TYR A 99 4.26 -10.84 13.81
CA TYR A 99 3.69 -10.24 12.60
C TYR A 99 3.78 -8.72 12.56
N TYR A 100 3.60 -8.05 13.70
CA TYR A 100 3.94 -6.65 13.87
C TYR A 100 4.87 -6.47 15.07
N VAL A 101 5.77 -5.50 14.98
CA VAL A 101 6.62 -5.06 16.08
C VAL A 101 6.56 -3.54 16.15
N PHE A 102 6.28 -3.01 17.33
CA PHE A 102 6.07 -1.59 17.56
C PHE A 102 7.16 -1.04 18.45
N GLU A 103 7.67 0.12 18.05
CA GLU A 103 8.41 1.02 18.93
C GLU A 103 7.52 2.24 19.21
N ILE A 104 7.30 2.54 20.49
CA ILE A 104 6.29 3.49 20.96
C ILE A 104 6.98 4.65 21.69
N LYS A 105 6.84 5.86 21.15
CA LYS A 105 7.49 7.06 21.68
C LYS A 105 6.48 8.07 22.21
N THR A 106 6.84 8.73 23.29
CA THR A 106 6.08 9.89 23.77
C THR A 106 6.15 11.04 22.77
N THR A 107 7.36 11.41 22.39
CA THR A 107 7.61 12.46 21.40
C THR A 107 8.61 11.92 20.39
N SER A 108 8.25 11.97 19.12
CA SER A 108 9.14 11.65 18.02
C SER A 108 10.21 12.73 17.89
N THR A 109 11.48 12.31 17.97
CA THR A 109 12.65 13.18 17.78
C THR A 109 13.63 12.52 16.79
N ALA A 110 14.60 13.28 16.30
CA ALA A 110 15.67 12.73 15.46
C ALA A 110 16.46 11.61 16.16
N GLN A 111 16.65 11.71 17.48
CA GLN A 111 17.34 10.69 18.25
C GLN A 111 16.50 9.40 18.34
N GLU A 112 15.20 9.53 18.62
CA GLU A 112 14.30 8.37 18.73
C GLU A 112 14.15 7.62 17.40
N ILE A 113 14.13 8.32 16.27
CA ILE A 113 14.14 7.68 14.95
C ILE A 113 15.43 6.86 14.78
N GLN A 114 16.60 7.44 15.08
CA GLN A 114 17.89 6.74 14.92
C GLN A 114 17.99 5.50 15.80
N THR A 115 17.61 5.59 17.08
CA THR A 115 17.63 4.45 18.01
C THR A 115 16.64 3.37 17.59
N THR A 116 15.47 3.75 17.07
CA THR A 116 14.50 2.80 16.50
C THR A 116 15.10 2.05 15.31
N LEU A 117 15.79 2.75 14.40
CA LEU A 117 16.43 2.11 13.24
C LEU A 117 17.48 1.08 13.66
N GLU A 118 18.23 1.34 14.73
CA GLU A 118 19.18 0.38 15.29
C GLU A 118 18.49 -0.86 15.86
N LYS A 119 17.42 -0.67 16.65
CA LYS A 119 16.60 -1.78 17.18
C LYS A 119 16.00 -2.63 16.06
N PHE A 120 15.36 -2.01 15.07
CA PHE A 120 14.77 -2.73 13.94
C PHE A 120 15.82 -3.36 13.02
N ARG A 121 17.02 -2.80 12.92
CA ARG A 121 18.14 -3.47 12.23
C ARG A 121 18.54 -4.75 12.95
N SER A 122 18.63 -4.75 14.28
CA SER A 122 18.87 -5.96 15.07
C SER A 122 17.79 -7.03 14.81
N LEU A 123 16.51 -6.64 14.88
CA LEU A 123 15.39 -7.53 14.55
C LEU A 123 15.48 -8.10 13.12
N ARG A 124 15.85 -7.27 12.14
CA ARG A 124 16.00 -7.71 10.73
C ARG A 124 17.15 -8.69 10.54
N ASN A 125 18.11 -8.77 11.45
CA ASN A 125 19.23 -9.73 11.37
C ASN A 125 18.85 -11.13 11.87
N LEU A 126 17.73 -11.29 12.57
CA LEU A 126 17.23 -12.60 13.00
C LEU A 126 16.92 -13.53 11.82
N GLN A 127 17.17 -14.82 12.01
CA GLN A 127 16.95 -15.87 11.01
C GLN A 127 15.54 -16.45 11.13
N SER A 128 14.65 -16.08 10.20
CA SER A 128 13.36 -16.76 10.05
C SER A 128 13.51 -17.98 9.15
N LEU A 129 12.99 -19.13 9.59
CA LEU A 129 12.92 -20.35 8.78
C LEU A 129 12.08 -20.14 7.50
N ASN A 130 11.12 -19.22 7.54
CA ASN A 130 10.34 -18.78 6.39
C ASN A 130 10.82 -17.39 5.96
N SER A 131 11.84 -17.35 5.10
CA SER A 131 12.52 -16.13 4.61
C SER A 131 11.62 -15.10 3.93
N LYS A 132 10.36 -15.43 3.61
CA LYS A 132 9.46 -14.59 2.82
C LYS A 132 8.73 -13.51 3.61
N ILE A 133 8.52 -13.68 4.92
CA ILE A 133 7.74 -12.71 5.72
C ILE A 133 8.50 -12.43 7.02
N LYS A 134 9.03 -11.22 7.13
CA LYS A 134 9.51 -10.66 8.39
C LYS A 134 8.40 -9.82 9.03
N PRO A 135 8.41 -9.66 10.37
CA PRO A 135 7.42 -8.83 11.04
C PRO A 135 7.41 -7.40 10.50
N ILE A 136 6.23 -6.82 10.33
CA ILE A 136 6.06 -5.42 9.93
C ILE A 136 6.47 -4.53 11.10
N THR A 137 7.36 -3.58 10.86
CA THR A 137 7.87 -2.69 11.90
C THR A 137 7.13 -1.36 11.92
N VAL A 138 6.70 -0.95 13.11
CA VAL A 138 5.87 0.24 13.33
C VAL A 138 6.59 1.19 14.26
N TYR A 139 6.79 2.43 13.81
CA TYR A 139 7.16 3.52 14.68
C TYR A 139 5.91 4.35 15.02
N PHE A 140 5.51 4.34 16.29
CA PHE A 140 4.35 5.06 16.78
C PHE A 140 4.79 6.17 17.73
N ALA A 141 4.25 7.38 17.59
CA ALA A 141 4.46 8.42 18.59
C ALA A 141 3.21 9.25 18.91
N TYR A 142 3.11 9.67 20.17
CA TYR A 142 2.00 10.51 20.65
C TYR A 142 2.16 11.99 20.29
N ASN A 143 3.38 12.43 19.98
CA ASN A 143 3.68 13.79 19.59
C ASN A 143 4.97 13.84 18.75
N THR A 144 5.32 15.01 18.25
CA THR A 144 6.59 15.29 17.56
C THR A 144 7.14 16.65 17.97
N ASP A 145 8.47 16.79 17.95
CA ASP A 145 9.16 18.07 18.08
C ASP A 145 9.20 18.88 16.76
N LEU A 146 8.75 18.30 15.65
CA LEU A 146 8.69 18.98 14.36
C LEU A 146 7.53 19.98 14.30
N THR A 147 7.83 21.18 13.80
CA THR A 147 6.86 22.26 13.61
C THR A 147 6.36 22.39 12.18
N SER A 148 7.24 22.21 11.19
CA SER A 148 6.93 22.40 9.76
C SER A 148 7.32 21.23 8.86
N GLN A 149 8.34 20.45 9.22
CA GLN A 149 8.80 19.34 8.40
C GLN A 149 7.91 18.10 8.58
N SER A 150 7.69 17.33 7.51
CA SER A 150 7.07 16.01 7.58
C SER A 150 7.96 15.00 8.31
N GLU A 151 7.34 14.12 9.09
CA GLU A 151 7.99 13.01 9.79
C GLU A 151 8.62 12.02 8.83
N PHE A 152 7.98 11.81 7.68
CA PHE A 152 8.53 10.95 6.65
C PHE A 152 9.85 11.52 6.10
N GLU A 153 9.92 12.82 5.83
CA GLU A 153 11.17 13.45 5.38
C GLU A 153 12.26 13.45 6.45
N ARG A 154 11.90 13.51 7.73
CA ARG A 154 12.88 13.29 8.80
C ARG A 154 13.41 11.86 8.77
N TYR A 155 12.52 10.88 8.66
CA TYR A 155 12.87 9.46 8.62
C TYR A 155 13.81 9.12 7.46
N THR A 156 13.53 9.59 6.24
CA THR A 156 14.36 9.29 5.05
C THR A 156 15.76 9.90 5.11
N LYS A 157 16.01 10.88 5.99
CA LYS A 157 17.38 11.37 6.26
C LYS A 157 18.23 10.28 6.91
N TYR A 158 17.64 9.41 7.73
CA TYR A 158 18.35 8.42 8.54
C TYR A 158 18.27 6.99 7.99
N ASP A 159 17.16 6.59 7.37
CA ASP A 159 17.08 5.31 6.65
C ASP A 159 17.36 5.51 5.16
N LYS A 160 18.58 5.16 4.71
CA LYS A 160 18.97 5.27 3.30
C LYS A 160 18.35 4.21 2.39
N ASN A 161 17.75 3.16 2.96
CA ASN A 161 17.12 2.08 2.21
C ASN A 161 15.59 2.17 2.24
N PHE A 162 15.03 3.32 2.64
CA PHE A 162 13.58 3.53 2.75
C PHE A 162 12.82 3.23 1.44
N ASP A 163 13.50 3.38 0.30
CA ASP A 163 12.99 3.21 -1.06
C ASP A 163 13.32 1.82 -1.67
N ASN A 164 13.76 0.86 -0.87
CA ASN A 164 14.02 -0.49 -1.32
C ASN A 164 13.71 -1.52 -0.24
N ASN A 165 14.33 -1.38 0.94
CA ASN A 165 14.18 -2.30 2.06
C ASN A 165 14.14 -1.50 3.38
N PRO A 166 13.03 -0.81 3.64
CA PRO A 166 12.90 0.04 4.82
C PRO A 166 13.04 -0.76 6.12
N LEU A 167 13.65 -0.14 7.13
CA LEU A 167 13.71 -0.67 8.50
C LEU A 167 12.43 -0.35 9.28
N ILE A 168 11.74 0.73 8.94
CA ILE A 168 10.42 1.08 9.47
C ILE A 168 9.41 0.93 8.34
N ASP A 169 8.43 0.05 8.48
CA ASP A 169 7.41 -0.16 7.46
C ASP A 169 6.25 0.83 7.56
N VAL A 170 5.95 1.24 8.79
CA VAL A 170 4.81 2.07 9.16
C VAL A 170 5.23 3.14 10.16
N ILE A 171 4.77 4.38 9.95
CA ILE A 171 4.93 5.49 10.88
C ILE A 171 3.53 6.02 11.21
N CYS A 172 3.20 6.15 12.49
CA CYS A 172 1.94 6.79 12.92
C CYS A 172 2.23 7.80 14.03
N ILE A 173 1.93 9.07 13.78
CA ILE A 173 2.19 10.16 14.71
C ILE A 173 0.86 10.87 14.97
N ILE A 174 0.37 10.77 16.21
CA ILE A 174 -0.94 11.33 16.59
C ILE A 174 -0.99 12.82 16.27
N GLY A 175 -2.04 13.24 15.57
CA GLY A 175 -2.25 14.64 15.16
C GLY A 175 -1.34 15.11 14.03
N LYS A 176 -0.54 14.23 13.42
CA LYS A 176 0.32 14.56 12.26
C LYS A 176 0.04 13.67 11.06
N GLY A 177 -0.18 12.37 11.27
CA GLY A 177 -0.66 11.48 10.22
C GLY A 177 -0.15 10.05 10.33
N TYR A 178 -0.45 9.30 9.28
CA TYR A 178 -0.17 7.88 9.16
C TYR A 178 0.49 7.59 7.80
N TRP A 179 1.71 7.05 7.85
CA TRP A 179 2.51 6.68 6.70
C TRP A 179 2.75 5.17 6.68
N PHE A 180 2.74 4.59 5.50
CA PHE A 180 3.03 3.17 5.31
C PHE A 180 3.54 2.93 3.89
N ASN A 181 4.36 1.90 3.72
CA ASN A 181 4.81 1.49 2.40
C ASN A 181 4.01 0.30 1.87
N ILE A 182 3.78 0.28 0.55
CA ILE A 182 3.34 -0.90 -0.18
C ILE A 182 4.50 -1.31 -1.09
N LYS A 183 5.09 -2.46 -0.80
CA LYS A 183 6.16 -3.04 -1.60
C LYS A 183 5.64 -4.21 -2.42
N THR A 184 5.96 -4.19 -3.71
CA THR A 184 5.77 -5.28 -4.66
C THR A 184 7.14 -5.71 -5.20
N PRO A 185 7.24 -6.82 -5.97
CA PRO A 185 8.48 -7.14 -6.68
C PRO A 185 8.95 -6.02 -7.62
N ASP A 186 8.02 -5.23 -8.16
CA ASP A 186 8.30 -4.25 -9.22
C ASP A 186 8.48 -2.83 -8.70
N SER A 187 7.97 -2.53 -7.50
CA SER A 187 7.91 -1.16 -7.01
C SER A 187 7.80 -1.07 -5.49
N ILE A 188 8.11 0.11 -4.95
CA ILE A 188 7.72 0.52 -3.62
C ILE A 188 7.03 1.89 -3.67
N GLY A 189 5.88 2.00 -3.02
CA GLY A 189 5.14 3.25 -2.85
C GLY A 189 4.97 3.58 -1.37
N TRP A 190 5.32 4.80 -0.98
CA TRP A 190 4.98 5.32 0.34
C TRP A 190 3.70 6.12 0.26
N HIS A 191 2.76 5.74 1.12
CA HIS A 191 1.45 6.33 1.22
C HIS A 191 1.33 7.13 2.51
N PHE A 192 0.49 8.15 2.46
CA PHE A 192 0.25 9.06 3.56
C PHE A 192 -1.24 9.38 3.70
N PHE A 193 -1.72 9.32 4.93
CA PHE A 193 -2.96 9.94 5.36
C PHE A 193 -2.63 11.06 6.33
N GLU A 194 -3.11 12.26 5.99
CA GLU A 194 -3.00 13.43 6.83
C GLU A 194 -3.87 13.28 8.08
N ALA A 195 -3.42 13.84 9.21
CA ALA A 195 -4.22 13.85 10.41
C ALA A 195 -5.49 14.69 10.20
N GLU A 196 -6.60 14.18 10.72
CA GLU A 196 -7.90 14.85 10.69
C GLU A 196 -8.41 15.06 12.12
N ASN A 197 -9.57 15.72 12.25
CA ASN A 197 -10.23 15.89 13.53
C ASN A 197 -10.39 14.54 14.27
N ASN A 198 -10.30 14.58 15.59
CA ASN A 198 -10.38 13.40 16.48
C ASN A 198 -9.27 12.35 16.28
N ASN A 199 -8.16 12.67 15.62
CA ASN A 199 -7.03 11.77 15.38
C ASN A 199 -7.43 10.52 14.57
N PHE A 200 -8.26 10.72 13.54
CA PHE A 200 -8.81 9.63 12.73
C PHE A 200 -7.73 8.82 11.99
N GLU A 201 -6.54 9.39 11.75
CA GLU A 201 -5.38 8.68 11.23
C GLU A 201 -4.99 7.46 12.07
N VAL A 202 -5.25 7.49 13.39
CA VAL A 202 -5.04 6.34 14.27
C VAL A 202 -6.02 5.22 13.92
N GLY A 203 -7.26 5.56 13.55
CA GLY A 203 -8.26 4.59 13.09
C GLY A 203 -7.90 3.98 11.73
N LEU A 204 -7.33 4.78 10.83
CA LEU A 204 -6.77 4.30 9.56
C LEU A 204 -5.59 3.35 9.77
N PHE A 205 -4.69 3.69 10.69
CA PHE A 205 -3.57 2.84 11.12
C PHE A 205 -4.07 1.51 11.70
N LEU A 206 -4.99 1.54 12.66
CA LEU A 206 -5.59 0.33 13.25
C LEU A 206 -6.26 -0.54 12.18
N SER A 207 -6.99 0.08 11.26
CA SER A 207 -7.59 -0.62 10.13
C SER A 207 -6.54 -1.25 9.21
N GLY A 208 -5.41 -0.58 8.99
CA GLY A 208 -4.26 -1.11 8.26
C GLY A 208 -3.65 -2.35 8.92
N VAL A 209 -3.47 -2.31 10.24
CA VAL A 209 -2.98 -3.46 11.03
C VAL A 209 -3.94 -4.65 10.89
N VAL A 210 -5.23 -4.43 11.14
CA VAL A 210 -6.25 -5.50 11.09
C VAL A 210 -6.41 -6.06 9.67
N ASN A 211 -6.44 -5.21 8.64
CA ASN A 211 -6.55 -5.64 7.25
C ASN A 211 -5.31 -6.41 6.77
N THR A 212 -4.13 -6.14 7.33
CA THR A 212 -2.91 -6.91 7.00
C THR A 212 -2.97 -8.29 7.66
N ILE A 213 -3.42 -8.36 8.92
CA ILE A 213 -3.61 -9.62 9.65
C ILE A 213 -4.67 -10.51 8.99
N ASN A 214 -5.77 -9.92 8.52
CA ASN A 214 -6.83 -10.63 7.84
C ASN A 214 -7.16 -9.99 6.47
N PRO A 215 -6.37 -10.30 5.43
CA PRO A 215 -6.52 -9.65 4.13
C PRO A 215 -7.82 -10.01 3.41
N GLN A 216 -8.47 -11.12 3.77
CA GLN A 216 -9.74 -11.55 3.21
C GLN A 216 -10.92 -10.75 3.77
N GLN A 217 -10.86 -10.39 5.06
CA GLN A 217 -11.91 -9.64 5.75
C GLN A 217 -11.46 -8.19 5.96
N LYS A 218 -11.89 -7.30 5.06
CA LYS A 218 -11.48 -5.89 5.06
C LYS A 218 -12.24 -5.08 6.12
N PHE A 219 -11.82 -5.19 7.38
CA PHE A 219 -12.33 -4.40 8.52
C PHE A 219 -12.42 -2.90 8.21
N GLY A 220 -11.45 -2.38 7.45
CA GLY A 220 -11.44 -0.99 7.01
C GLY A 220 -12.77 -0.51 6.39
N TYR A 221 -13.52 -1.35 5.66
CA TYR A 221 -14.81 -0.91 5.07
C TYR A 221 -15.90 -0.60 6.10
N TYR A 222 -15.79 -1.11 7.33
CA TYR A 222 -16.73 -0.82 8.41
C TYR A 222 -16.43 0.50 9.12
N VAL A 223 -15.19 0.95 9.04
CA VAL A 223 -14.67 2.11 9.79
C VAL A 223 -14.39 3.30 8.87
N ILE A 224 -13.95 3.03 7.65
CA ILE A 224 -13.41 4.02 6.72
C ILE A 224 -14.44 4.24 5.61
N ASN A 225 -15.00 5.46 5.53
CA ASN A 225 -15.70 5.93 4.35
C ASN A 225 -14.80 5.91 3.09
N ASN A 226 -15.39 5.61 1.92
CA ASN A 226 -14.66 5.45 0.65
C ASN A 226 -14.09 6.78 0.06
N GLY A 227 -13.88 7.83 0.86
CA GLY A 227 -13.56 9.18 0.38
C GLY A 227 -12.27 9.79 0.93
N TYR A 228 -11.41 9.04 1.63
CA TYR A 228 -10.20 9.65 2.20
C TYR A 228 -9.08 9.83 1.18
N ASN A 229 -8.45 11.00 1.25
CA ASN A 229 -7.38 11.41 0.37
C ASN A 229 -6.06 10.74 0.75
N ARG A 230 -5.93 9.44 0.46
CA ARG A 230 -4.63 8.76 0.47
C ARG A 230 -3.71 9.43 -0.54
N LYS A 231 -2.59 9.98 -0.08
CA LYS A 231 -1.54 10.55 -0.93
C LYS A 231 -0.44 9.51 -1.17
N ILE A 232 0.12 9.45 -2.38
CA ILE A 232 1.33 8.70 -2.69
C ILE A 232 2.47 9.70 -2.65
N ILE A 233 3.22 9.73 -1.54
CA ILE A 233 4.22 10.76 -1.27
C ILE A 233 5.61 10.44 -1.82
N TYR A 234 5.84 9.17 -2.15
CA TYR A 234 7.04 8.69 -2.83
C TYR A 234 6.70 7.41 -3.58
N TYR A 235 7.24 7.23 -4.78
CA TYR A 235 7.08 6.00 -5.54
C TYR A 235 8.36 5.70 -6.32
N LYS A 236 8.81 4.45 -6.29
CA LYS A 236 9.95 3.98 -7.09
C LYS A 236 9.56 2.73 -7.84
N ASP A 237 9.74 2.77 -9.15
CA ASP A 237 9.54 1.64 -10.04
C ASP A 237 10.91 1.03 -10.38
N PHE A 238 11.14 -0.20 -9.94
CA PHE A 238 12.41 -0.91 -10.14
C PHE A 238 12.56 -1.40 -11.58
N VAL A 239 11.44 -1.78 -12.21
CA VAL A 239 11.42 -2.34 -13.57
C VAL A 239 11.64 -1.25 -14.61
N ARG A 240 10.94 -0.12 -14.45
CA ARG A 240 10.98 1.02 -15.39
C ARG A 240 12.02 2.07 -15.00
N ASN A 241 12.66 1.91 -13.84
CA ASN A 241 13.74 2.75 -13.35
C ASN A 241 13.37 4.25 -13.31
N PHE A 242 12.29 4.58 -12.59
CA PHE A 242 11.93 5.97 -12.28
C PHE A 242 11.48 6.14 -10.84
N VAL A 243 11.53 7.39 -10.36
CA VAL A 243 11.14 7.79 -9.01
C VAL A 243 10.23 9.00 -9.09
N ILE A 244 9.15 8.97 -8.30
CA ILE A 244 8.31 10.11 -8.00
C ILE A 244 8.64 10.55 -6.56
N THR A 245 9.16 11.77 -6.44
CA THR A 245 9.51 12.39 -5.16
C THR A 245 8.34 13.20 -4.61
N PHE A 246 8.52 13.75 -3.39
CA PHE A 246 7.50 14.53 -2.70
C PHE A 246 6.98 15.73 -3.52
N GLU A 247 7.87 16.41 -4.25
CA GLU A 247 7.52 17.58 -5.08
C GLU A 247 6.51 17.24 -6.19
N ASN A 248 6.53 16.00 -6.68
CA ASN A 248 5.65 15.52 -7.75
C ASN A 248 4.52 14.61 -7.22
N SER A 249 4.41 14.46 -5.90
CA SER A 249 3.50 13.51 -5.26
C SER A 249 2.02 13.86 -5.45
N GLU A 250 1.67 15.14 -5.46
CA GLU A 250 0.29 15.58 -5.59
C GLU A 250 -0.28 15.22 -6.97
N GLU A 251 0.44 15.57 -8.03
CA GLU A 251 0.03 15.27 -9.40
C GLU A 251 0.01 13.75 -9.66
N PHE A 252 1.01 13.01 -9.14
CA PHE A 252 1.01 11.55 -9.26
C PHE A 252 -0.16 10.89 -8.51
N THR A 253 -0.49 11.41 -7.33
CA THR A 253 -1.66 10.97 -6.55
C THR A 253 -2.95 11.28 -7.30
N ALA A 254 -3.06 12.46 -7.91
CA ALA A 254 -4.21 12.83 -8.73
C ALA A 254 -4.38 11.86 -9.91
N GLY A 255 -3.31 11.50 -10.61
CA GLY A 255 -3.37 10.51 -11.70
C GLY A 255 -3.94 9.16 -11.26
N HIS A 256 -3.50 8.64 -10.11
CA HIS A 256 -4.05 7.40 -9.55
C HIS A 256 -5.53 7.52 -9.14
N ARG A 257 -5.94 8.68 -8.64
CA ARG A 257 -7.34 8.97 -8.29
C ARG A 257 -8.22 9.00 -9.54
N GLU A 258 -7.81 9.73 -10.57
CA GLU A 258 -8.52 9.81 -11.84
C GLU A 258 -8.62 8.44 -12.51
N TYR A 259 -7.56 7.63 -12.46
CA TYR A 259 -7.60 6.23 -12.91
C TYR A 259 -8.68 5.43 -12.17
N SER A 260 -8.71 5.52 -10.84
CA SER A 260 -9.69 4.79 -10.00
C SER A 260 -11.13 5.24 -10.25
N ASN A 261 -11.33 6.48 -10.69
CA ASN A 261 -12.62 7.04 -11.05
C ASN A 261 -13.04 6.74 -12.51
N GLY A 262 -12.18 6.10 -13.31
CA GLY A 262 -12.42 5.84 -14.74
C GLY A 262 -12.11 7.04 -15.66
N ASN A 263 -11.55 8.12 -15.13
CA ASN A 263 -11.18 9.33 -15.88
C ASN A 263 -9.79 9.16 -16.52
N HIS A 264 -9.69 8.21 -17.45
CA HIS A 264 -8.39 7.75 -17.97
C HIS A 264 -7.56 8.83 -18.67
N GLU A 265 -8.20 9.77 -19.40
CA GLU A 265 -7.49 10.87 -20.07
C GLU A 265 -6.82 11.79 -19.05
N MET A 266 -7.57 12.24 -18.04
CA MET A 266 -7.02 13.06 -16.96
C MET A 266 -5.92 12.33 -16.19
N ALA A 267 -6.09 11.02 -15.96
CA ALA A 267 -5.07 10.21 -15.32
C ALA A 267 -3.75 10.18 -16.12
N ILE A 268 -3.83 9.98 -17.44
CA ILE A 268 -2.68 10.02 -18.35
C ILE A 268 -2.02 11.40 -18.31
N ASP A 269 -2.80 12.47 -18.35
CA ASP A 269 -2.28 13.84 -18.30
C ASP A 269 -1.50 14.08 -16.99
N CYS A 270 -2.04 13.63 -15.85
CA CYS A 270 -1.35 13.69 -14.57
C CYS A 270 -0.03 12.92 -14.59
N PHE A 271 -0.03 11.67 -15.05
CA PHE A 271 1.19 10.86 -15.11
C PHE A 271 2.24 11.46 -16.06
N SER A 272 1.80 12.04 -17.17
CA SER A 272 2.68 12.64 -18.19
C SER A 272 3.44 13.87 -17.68
N LYS A 273 2.90 14.58 -16.69
CA LYS A 273 3.58 15.72 -16.06
C LYS A 273 4.73 15.32 -15.15
N VAL A 274 4.70 14.09 -14.60
CA VAL A 274 5.67 13.64 -13.59
C VAL A 274 6.59 12.52 -14.05
N ILE A 275 6.21 11.75 -15.07
CA ILE A 275 7.08 10.76 -15.75
C ILE A 275 7.50 11.35 -17.10
N LEU A 276 8.59 12.12 -17.08
CA LEU A 276 9.01 12.92 -18.24
C LEU A 276 9.65 12.08 -19.37
N ASP A 277 10.22 10.92 -19.05
CA ASP A 277 10.78 10.02 -20.05
C ASP A 277 9.66 9.27 -20.77
N GLN A 278 9.55 9.46 -22.08
CA GLN A 278 8.47 8.93 -22.89
C GLN A 278 8.41 7.39 -22.89
N LYS A 279 9.57 6.70 -22.93
CA LYS A 279 9.60 5.23 -22.93
C LYS A 279 9.21 4.67 -21.57
N LYS A 280 9.65 5.31 -20.48
CA LYS A 280 9.25 4.92 -19.12
C LYS A 280 7.76 5.16 -18.90
N LEU A 281 7.24 6.29 -19.37
CA LEU A 281 5.80 6.58 -19.35
C LEU A 281 5.04 5.54 -20.17
N ALA A 282 5.46 5.24 -21.41
CA ALA A 282 4.84 4.22 -22.25
C ALA A 282 4.75 2.87 -21.51
N SER A 283 5.87 2.38 -20.99
CA SER A 283 5.93 1.13 -20.22
C SER A 283 5.08 1.17 -18.95
N PHE A 284 4.96 2.34 -18.30
CA PHE A 284 4.08 2.54 -17.15
C PHE A 284 2.62 2.44 -17.56
N LEU A 285 2.20 3.11 -18.63
CA LEU A 285 0.82 3.06 -19.13
C LEU A 285 0.44 1.66 -19.64
N VAL A 286 1.38 0.89 -20.22
CA VAL A 286 1.14 -0.53 -20.57
C VAL A 286 0.68 -1.31 -19.34
N LYS A 287 1.28 -1.11 -18.17
CA LYS A 287 0.85 -1.78 -16.92
C LYS A 287 -0.62 -1.50 -16.62
N PHE A 288 -1.01 -0.23 -16.61
CA PHE A 288 -2.40 0.17 -16.35
C PHE A 288 -3.37 -0.39 -17.38
N GLY A 289 -3.02 -0.35 -18.67
CA GLY A 289 -3.83 -0.92 -19.73
C GLY A 289 -3.90 -2.45 -19.71
N MET A 290 -2.94 -3.15 -19.11
CA MET A 290 -2.98 -4.61 -18.99
C MET A 290 -3.65 -5.06 -17.68
N GLU A 291 -3.59 -4.25 -16.63
CA GLU A 291 -4.22 -4.49 -15.32
C GLU A 291 -5.68 -4.04 -15.29
N THR A 292 -6.07 -3.03 -16.07
CA THR A 292 -7.48 -2.62 -16.11
C THR A 292 -8.35 -3.70 -16.76
N LEU A 293 -9.55 -3.86 -16.19
CA LEU A 293 -10.55 -4.85 -16.61
C LEU A 293 -11.58 -4.23 -17.56
N ASP A 294 -11.59 -2.91 -17.72
CA ASP A 294 -12.54 -2.21 -18.57
C ASP A 294 -11.95 -1.91 -19.96
N ALA A 295 -12.77 -2.03 -20.99
CA ALA A 295 -12.32 -1.88 -22.37
C ALA A 295 -11.95 -0.43 -22.72
N THR A 296 -12.54 0.57 -22.05
CA THR A 296 -12.25 1.99 -22.28
C THR A 296 -10.85 2.34 -21.81
N GLY A 297 -10.49 1.93 -20.59
CA GLY A 297 -9.16 2.09 -20.02
C GLY A 297 -8.09 1.40 -20.86
N ASN A 298 -8.32 0.15 -21.28
CA ASN A 298 -7.39 -0.57 -22.17
C ASN A 298 -7.07 0.24 -23.43
N VAL A 299 -8.10 0.72 -24.13
CA VAL A 299 -7.94 1.52 -25.35
C VAL A 299 -7.17 2.81 -25.08
N LYS A 300 -7.51 3.53 -24.01
CA LYS A 300 -6.85 4.82 -23.70
C LYS A 300 -5.37 4.64 -23.34
N TYR A 301 -5.06 3.73 -22.44
CA TYR A 301 -3.69 3.54 -21.96
C TYR A 301 -2.77 2.87 -22.98
N LEU A 302 -3.24 1.81 -23.65
CA LEU A 302 -2.40 1.05 -24.57
C LEU A 302 -2.13 1.82 -25.86
N SER A 303 -3.15 2.49 -26.43
CA SER A 303 -2.93 3.35 -27.60
C SER A 303 -1.96 4.47 -27.29
N LYS A 304 -2.08 5.12 -26.11
CA LYS A 304 -1.15 6.16 -25.71
C LYS A 304 0.28 5.63 -25.52
N ALA A 305 0.43 4.44 -24.94
CA ALA A 305 1.74 3.82 -24.80
C ALA A 305 2.41 3.57 -26.16
N ILE A 306 1.66 3.04 -27.14
CA ILE A 306 2.17 2.77 -28.50
C ILE A 306 2.54 4.07 -29.24
N GLU A 307 1.83 5.18 -29.00
CA GLU A 307 2.20 6.50 -29.51
C GLU A 307 3.54 7.00 -28.94
N LEU A 308 3.80 6.73 -27.66
CA LEU A 308 4.98 7.20 -26.94
C LEU A 308 6.21 6.33 -27.18
N ASP A 309 6.03 5.04 -27.48
CA ASP A 309 7.13 4.11 -27.78
C ASP A 309 6.78 3.20 -28.96
N ASN A 310 7.39 3.49 -30.11
CA ASN A 310 7.16 2.74 -31.35
C ASN A 310 7.61 1.27 -31.25
N ASP A 311 8.53 0.93 -30.35
CA ASP A 311 9.02 -0.45 -30.20
C ASP A 311 7.89 -1.39 -29.73
N LEU A 312 6.87 -0.85 -29.05
CA LEU A 312 5.69 -1.59 -28.61
C LEU A 312 4.83 -2.11 -29.78
N LYS A 313 5.01 -1.60 -31.00
CA LYS A 313 4.33 -2.09 -32.21
C LYS A 313 4.74 -3.50 -32.60
N HIS A 314 5.77 -4.07 -31.96
CA HIS A 314 6.20 -5.44 -32.19
C HIS A 314 5.62 -6.44 -31.17
N ASP A 315 4.85 -5.99 -30.17
CA ASP A 315 4.21 -6.86 -29.19
C ASP A 315 2.76 -7.20 -29.58
N TYR A 316 2.55 -8.41 -30.11
CA TYR A 316 1.23 -8.87 -30.52
C TYR A 316 0.18 -8.85 -29.40
N ARG A 317 0.60 -8.97 -28.13
CA ARG A 317 -0.31 -9.04 -26.98
C ARG A 317 -1.03 -7.72 -26.75
N LEU A 318 -0.38 -6.59 -27.06
CA LEU A 318 -1.00 -5.27 -26.95
C LEU A 318 -2.12 -5.11 -27.97
N PHE A 319 -1.87 -5.51 -29.22
CA PHE A 319 -2.88 -5.50 -30.28
C PHE A 319 -4.00 -6.52 -30.03
N GLU A 320 -3.70 -7.70 -29.50
CA GLU A 320 -4.72 -8.66 -29.06
C GLU A 320 -5.65 -8.03 -28.00
N ARG A 321 -5.07 -7.40 -26.97
CA ARG A 321 -5.82 -6.73 -25.89
C ARG A 321 -6.65 -5.55 -26.42
N LEU A 322 -6.09 -4.72 -27.30
CA LEU A 322 -6.81 -3.64 -27.96
C LEU A 322 -7.96 -4.18 -28.83
N GLY A 323 -7.72 -5.22 -29.62
CA GLY A 323 -8.74 -5.86 -30.45
C GLY A 323 -9.94 -6.37 -29.65
N ILE A 324 -9.67 -7.08 -28.53
CA ILE A 324 -10.71 -7.53 -27.60
C ILE A 324 -11.47 -6.34 -26.99
N SER A 325 -10.75 -5.28 -26.63
CA SER A 325 -11.34 -4.10 -25.99
C SER A 325 -12.28 -3.36 -26.95
N TYR A 326 -11.83 -3.10 -28.18
CA TYR A 326 -12.65 -2.50 -29.22
C TYR A 326 -13.86 -3.38 -29.58
N TYR A 327 -13.70 -4.71 -29.65
CA TYR A 327 -14.81 -5.63 -29.86
C TYR A 327 -15.89 -5.49 -28.77
N ASN A 328 -15.46 -5.45 -27.51
CA ASN A 328 -16.38 -5.30 -26.37
C ASN A 328 -17.07 -3.93 -26.37
N LEU A 329 -16.35 -2.85 -26.73
CA LEU A 329 -16.92 -1.51 -26.86
C LEU A 329 -17.93 -1.42 -28.01
N ALA A 330 -17.70 -2.11 -29.12
CA ALA A 330 -18.66 -2.19 -30.23
C ALA A 330 -19.98 -2.80 -29.74
N LYS A 331 -19.91 -3.96 -29.07
CA LYS A 331 -21.10 -4.63 -28.52
C LYS A 331 -21.85 -3.82 -27.46
N ALA A 332 -21.16 -2.94 -26.74
CA ALA A 332 -21.74 -2.15 -25.67
C ALA A 332 -22.37 -0.82 -26.13
N ASN A 333 -22.02 -0.33 -27.33
CA ASN A 333 -22.45 0.98 -27.80
C ASN A 333 -22.79 0.98 -29.29
N SER A 334 -24.08 0.95 -29.61
CA SER A 334 -24.60 0.95 -30.98
C SER A 334 -24.23 2.20 -31.79
N GLU A 335 -24.07 3.37 -31.15
CA GLU A 335 -23.74 4.61 -31.86
C GLU A 335 -22.30 4.63 -32.39
N LYS A 336 -21.39 3.90 -31.73
CA LYS A 336 -19.98 3.81 -32.10
C LYS A 336 -19.59 2.43 -32.61
N PHE A 337 -20.58 1.57 -32.91
CA PHE A 337 -20.35 0.19 -33.28
C PHE A 337 -19.41 0.07 -34.47
N SER A 338 -19.73 0.69 -35.61
CA SER A 338 -18.97 0.54 -36.86
C SER A 338 -17.51 0.91 -36.68
N LYS A 339 -17.25 2.05 -36.02
CA LYS A 339 -15.88 2.49 -35.71
C LYS A 339 -15.14 1.49 -34.82
N ASN A 340 -15.78 1.05 -33.74
CA ASN A 340 -15.14 0.15 -32.78
C ASN A 340 -14.90 -1.25 -33.38
N ILE A 341 -15.83 -1.78 -34.17
CA ILE A 341 -15.66 -3.11 -34.77
C ILE A 341 -14.58 -3.10 -35.87
N GLU A 342 -14.43 -2.01 -36.62
CA GLU A 342 -13.34 -1.81 -37.57
C GLU A 342 -11.97 -1.78 -36.86
N GLU A 343 -11.84 -0.97 -35.80
CA GLU A 343 -10.62 -0.92 -34.98
C GLU A 343 -10.29 -2.28 -34.37
N SER A 344 -11.32 -3.04 -33.93
CA SER A 344 -11.14 -4.40 -33.43
C SER A 344 -10.52 -5.32 -34.49
N ILE A 345 -11.06 -5.31 -35.71
CA ILE A 345 -10.56 -6.12 -36.84
C ILE A 345 -9.11 -5.73 -37.18
N ILE A 346 -8.80 -4.43 -37.27
CA ILE A 346 -7.45 -3.94 -37.56
C ILE A 346 -6.46 -4.45 -36.51
N ASN A 347 -6.79 -4.30 -35.23
CA ASN A 347 -5.91 -4.74 -34.15
C ASN A 347 -5.72 -6.27 -34.15
N PHE A 348 -6.77 -7.06 -34.42
CA PHE A 348 -6.60 -8.52 -34.57
C PHE A 348 -5.76 -8.91 -35.80
N GLN A 349 -5.86 -8.18 -36.91
CA GLN A 349 -5.00 -8.40 -38.07
C GLN A 349 -3.54 -8.08 -37.77
N LEU A 350 -3.26 -6.98 -37.06
CA LEU A 350 -1.92 -6.62 -36.61
C LEU A 350 -1.36 -7.69 -35.66
N ALA A 351 -2.14 -8.12 -34.67
CA ALA A 351 -1.74 -9.17 -33.74
C ALA A 351 -1.45 -10.50 -34.46
N LEU A 352 -2.31 -10.92 -35.40
CA LEU A 352 -2.12 -12.14 -36.17
C LEU A 352 -0.92 -12.04 -37.12
N GLY A 353 -0.65 -10.87 -37.70
CA GLY A 353 0.55 -10.64 -38.52
C GLY A 353 1.84 -10.81 -37.72
N LEU A 354 1.84 -10.40 -36.45
CA LEU A 354 2.97 -10.56 -35.53
C LEU A 354 3.07 -11.98 -34.95
N ASN A 355 1.95 -12.72 -34.85
CA ASN A 355 1.90 -14.09 -34.32
C ASN A 355 0.92 -14.98 -35.13
N PRO A 356 1.30 -15.39 -36.35
CA PRO A 356 0.39 -16.05 -37.29
C PRO A 356 -0.06 -17.45 -36.87
N GLY A 357 0.69 -18.10 -35.97
CA GLY A 357 0.39 -19.44 -35.48
C GLY A 357 -0.64 -19.49 -34.33
N ASN A 358 -1.16 -18.35 -33.88
CA ASN A 358 -2.07 -18.30 -32.74
C ASN A 358 -3.54 -18.55 -33.17
N PRO A 359 -4.14 -19.70 -32.83
CA PRO A 359 -5.51 -20.03 -33.25
C PRO A 359 -6.55 -19.12 -32.59
N ASN A 360 -6.29 -18.59 -31.40
CA ASN A 360 -7.21 -17.68 -30.72
C ASN A 360 -7.36 -16.37 -31.51
N LEU A 361 -6.27 -15.81 -32.01
CA LEU A 361 -6.29 -14.58 -32.82
C LEU A 361 -7.10 -14.77 -34.10
N SER A 362 -6.98 -15.94 -34.74
CA SER A 362 -7.75 -16.28 -35.94
C SER A 362 -9.26 -16.37 -35.64
N ASN A 363 -9.62 -17.00 -34.51
CA ASN A 363 -11.00 -17.07 -34.05
C ASN A 363 -11.56 -15.70 -33.67
N TYR A 364 -10.79 -14.87 -32.96
CA TYR A 364 -11.20 -13.50 -32.61
C TYR A 364 -11.44 -12.64 -33.86
N LEU A 365 -10.53 -12.71 -34.84
CA LEU A 365 -10.69 -12.00 -36.11
C LEU A 365 -11.93 -12.47 -36.89
N ALA A 366 -12.18 -13.78 -36.95
CA ALA A 366 -13.36 -14.34 -37.61
C ALA A 366 -14.65 -13.85 -36.95
N ASN A 367 -14.71 -13.89 -35.62
CA ASN A 367 -15.86 -13.41 -34.85
C ASN A 367 -16.10 -11.92 -35.04
N ALA A 368 -15.04 -11.09 -35.02
CA ALA A 368 -15.16 -9.65 -35.26
C ALA A 368 -15.68 -9.33 -36.68
N LYS A 369 -15.18 -10.05 -37.70
CA LYS A 369 -15.66 -9.92 -39.09
C LYS A 369 -17.13 -10.34 -39.23
N GLN A 370 -17.52 -11.46 -38.60
CA GLN A 370 -18.91 -11.91 -38.62
C GLN A 370 -19.82 -10.88 -37.94
N LEU A 371 -19.41 -10.34 -36.79
CA LEU A 371 -20.18 -9.32 -36.08
C LEU A 371 -20.39 -8.07 -36.94
N ASN A 372 -19.37 -7.63 -37.69
CA ASN A 372 -19.47 -6.50 -38.62
C ASN A 372 -20.42 -6.75 -39.81
N GLN A 373 -20.61 -8.01 -40.22
CA GLN A 373 -21.51 -8.38 -41.33
C GLN A 373 -22.98 -8.47 -40.91
N HIS A 374 -23.29 -8.62 -39.62
CA HIS A 374 -24.67 -8.75 -39.14
C HIS A 374 -25.38 -7.40 -38.90
N GLU A 375 -24.64 -6.28 -38.85
CA GLU A 375 -25.22 -4.93 -38.71
C GLU A 375 -25.33 -4.13 -40.02
N ASN A 376 -24.59 -4.53 -41.07
CA ASN A 376 -24.69 -3.97 -42.42
C ASN A 376 -25.64 -4.81 -43.27
#